data_AF-A0A0Q4XDV4-F1
#
_entry.id   AF-A0A0Q4XDV4-F1
#
_cell.length_a   1.000
_cell.length_b   1.000
_cell.length_c   1.000
_cell.angle_alpha   90.00
_cell.angle_beta   90.00
_cell.angle_gamma   90.00
#
_symmetry.space_group_name_H-M   'P 1'
#
loop_
_entity.id
_entity.type
_entity.pdbx_description
1 polymer ?
#
loop_
_entity_poly.entity_id
_entity_poly.type
_entity_poly.pdbx_seq_one_letter_code
_entity_poly.pdbx_strand_id
1 'polypeptide(L)'
;MANEWSSARGSVGSWFAVVDGERLPCVHKHWCEGKAQTYNDPWVRRGRAHADEFVDAIEANKTVILCEDEITENEGREPGFKRKSYIAVFEISDVVCDDDGLRFKFAKRGKTLR
;
A
#
# COMPACT_ATOMS: atom_id res chain seq x y z
N MET A 1 -9.72 23.57 1.81
CA MET A 1 -8.55 23.16 1.00
C MET A 1 -9.08 22.30 -0.13
N ALA A 2 -8.78 22.64 -1.39
CA ALA A 2 -9.28 21.89 -2.53
C ALA A 2 -8.67 20.48 -2.49
N ASN A 3 -9.51 19.43 -2.53
CA ASN A 3 -8.99 18.08 -2.72
C ASN A 3 -8.38 18.02 -4.12
N GLU A 4 -7.05 17.91 -4.21
CA GLU A 4 -6.37 17.64 -5.47
C GLU A 4 -6.66 16.20 -5.88
N TRP A 5 -7.17 16.03 -7.09
CA TRP A 5 -7.51 14.74 -7.69
C TRP A 5 -6.41 14.34 -8.67
N SER A 6 -5.93 13.10 -8.58
CA SER A 6 -4.98 12.53 -9.54
C SER A 6 -5.43 11.16 -10.04
N SER A 7 -4.98 10.79 -11.24
CA SER A 7 -5.25 9.47 -11.80
C SER A 7 -4.12 8.50 -11.47
N ALA A 8 -4.48 7.34 -10.94
CA ALA A 8 -3.55 6.25 -10.67
C ALA A 8 -3.66 5.17 -11.74
N ARG A 9 -2.53 4.73 -12.28
CA ARG A 9 -2.45 3.63 -13.26
C ARG A 9 -1.59 2.52 -12.69
N GLY A 10 -2.16 1.35 -12.49
CA GLY A 10 -1.40 0.16 -12.11
C GLY A 10 -1.70 -1.00 -13.04
N SER A 11 -0.91 -2.06 -12.90
CA SER A 11 -1.04 -3.29 -13.68
C SER A 11 -1.45 -4.45 -12.77
N VAL A 12 -2.19 -5.42 -13.31
CA VAL A 12 -2.51 -6.65 -12.58
C VAL A 12 -1.21 -7.36 -12.20
N GLY A 13 -1.10 -7.80 -10.94
CA GLY A 13 0.11 -8.40 -10.38
C GLY A 13 1.19 -7.40 -9.96
N SER A 14 1.04 -6.10 -10.25
CA SER A 14 1.98 -5.07 -9.79
C SER A 14 1.61 -4.56 -8.40
N TRP A 15 2.60 -4.55 -7.52
CA TRP A 15 2.54 -3.95 -6.19
C TRP A 15 2.70 -2.43 -6.23
N PHE A 16 2.89 -1.86 -7.43
CA PHE A 16 3.07 -0.42 -7.66
C PHE A 16 2.02 0.13 -8.62
N ALA A 17 1.73 1.42 -8.49
CA ALA A 17 0.98 2.20 -9.46
C ALA A 17 1.67 3.54 -9.72
N VAL A 18 1.41 4.11 -10.90
CA VAL A 18 1.91 5.40 -11.32
C VAL A 18 0.86 6.47 -11.06
N VAL A 19 1.22 7.51 -10.32
CA VAL A 19 0.40 8.70 -10.04
C VAL A 19 1.20 9.92 -10.50
N ASP A 20 0.64 10.70 -11.43
CA ASP A 20 1.28 11.91 -11.98
C ASP A 20 2.72 11.70 -12.50
N GLY A 21 3.02 10.49 -13.01
CA GLY A 21 4.34 10.11 -13.50
C GLY A 21 5.27 9.48 -12.45
N GLU A 22 4.86 9.45 -11.19
CA GLU A 22 5.62 8.86 -10.08
C GLU A 22 5.15 7.44 -9.77
N ARG A 23 6.08 6.48 -9.69
CA ARG A 23 5.80 5.09 -9.34
C ARG A 23 5.81 4.90 -7.83
N LEU A 24 4.64 4.67 -7.25
CA LEU A 24 4.46 4.54 -5.81
C LEU A 24 3.98 3.13 -5.43
N PRO A 25 4.38 2.63 -4.25
CA PRO A 25 3.94 1.36 -3.70
C PRO A 25 2.44 1.42 -3.34
N CYS A 26 1.70 0.37 -3.71
CA CYS A 26 0.28 0.20 -3.40
C CYS A 26 0.11 -0.71 -2.19
N VAL A 27 -0.56 -0.19 -1.16
CA VAL A 27 -0.88 -0.92 0.07
C VAL A 27 -2.38 -1.16 0.16
N HIS A 28 -2.76 -2.31 0.70
CA HIS A 28 -4.14 -2.77 0.72
C HIS A 28 -4.89 -2.26 1.95
N LYS A 29 -6.07 -1.66 1.77
CA LYS A 29 -6.92 -1.20 2.89
C LYS A 29 -7.29 -2.32 3.86
N HIS A 30 -7.28 -3.56 3.39
CA HIS A 30 -7.51 -4.74 4.24
C HIS A 30 -6.58 -4.81 5.46
N TRP A 31 -5.32 -4.43 5.27
CA TRP A 31 -4.28 -4.47 6.31
C TRP A 31 -4.20 -3.18 7.13
N CYS A 32 -5.14 -2.26 6.93
CA CYS A 32 -5.23 -1.04 7.74
C CYS A 32 -6.07 -1.32 8.99
N GLU A 33 -5.53 -0.99 10.16
CA GLU A 33 -6.24 -1.10 11.42
C GLU A 33 -6.90 0.24 11.82
N GLY A 34 -8.03 0.15 12.51
CA GLY A 34 -8.81 1.32 12.95
C GLY A 34 -9.31 2.20 11.80
N LYS A 35 -9.31 3.53 11.99
CA LYS A 35 -9.66 4.51 10.94
C LYS A 35 -8.50 4.76 9.95
N ALA A 36 -7.76 3.71 9.59
CA ALA A 36 -6.52 3.76 8.81
C ALA A 36 -5.41 4.63 9.45
N GLN A 37 -5.17 4.41 10.76
CA GLN A 37 -4.05 5.07 11.45
C GLN A 37 -2.75 4.26 11.33
N THR A 38 -2.88 2.93 11.31
CA THR A 38 -1.76 1.99 11.25
C THR A 38 -1.97 0.99 10.12
N TYR A 39 -0.86 0.53 9.56
CA TYR A 39 -0.80 -0.53 8.56
C TYR A 39 -0.04 -1.71 9.15
N ASN A 40 -0.55 -2.92 8.93
CA ASN A 40 0.05 -4.16 9.41
C ASN A 40 -0.20 -5.29 8.42
N ASP A 41 0.78 -5.56 7.57
CA ASP A 41 0.73 -6.62 6.56
C ASP A 41 1.70 -7.74 6.90
N PRO A 42 1.20 -8.90 7.39
CA PRO A 42 2.04 -10.00 7.85
C PRO A 42 2.70 -10.78 6.70
N TRP A 43 2.32 -10.53 5.45
CA TRP A 43 2.78 -11.27 4.27
C TRP A 43 3.94 -10.59 3.54
N VAL A 44 4.15 -9.29 3.78
CA VAL A 44 5.28 -8.54 3.23
C VAL A 44 6.51 -8.73 4.12
N ARG A 45 7.43 -9.59 3.68
CA ARG A 45 8.70 -9.88 4.38
C ARG A 45 9.85 -9.85 3.40
N ARG A 46 10.99 -9.29 3.82
CA ARG A 46 12.21 -9.30 3.01
C ARG A 46 12.62 -10.73 2.64
N GLY A 47 13.19 -10.88 1.45
CA GLY A 47 13.54 -12.19 0.87
C GLY A 47 12.39 -12.94 0.20
N ARG A 48 11.15 -12.40 0.19
CA ARG A 48 10.08 -12.87 -0.71
C ARG A 48 10.10 -12.13 -2.03
N ALA A 49 9.60 -12.78 -3.08
CA ALA A 49 9.51 -12.19 -4.41
C ALA A 49 8.77 -10.84 -4.36
N HIS A 50 9.36 -9.81 -4.98
CA HIS A 50 8.86 -8.42 -5.04
C HIS A 50 8.80 -7.65 -3.71
N ALA A 51 8.96 -8.31 -2.57
CA ALA A 51 8.88 -7.67 -1.25
C ALA A 51 10.06 -6.73 -0.98
N ASP A 52 11.28 -7.10 -1.40
CA ASP A 52 12.47 -6.26 -1.15
C ASP A 52 12.35 -4.91 -1.87
N GLU A 53 12.03 -4.91 -3.17
CA GLU A 53 11.83 -3.67 -3.94
C GLU A 53 10.69 -2.82 -3.36
N PHE A 54 9.61 -3.48 -2.93
CA PHE A 54 8.47 -2.80 -2.34
C PHE A 54 8.81 -2.14 -1.00
N VAL A 55 9.48 -2.86 -0.10
CA VAL A 55 9.90 -2.32 1.20
C VAL A 55 10.92 -1.21 1.01
N ASP A 56 11.90 -1.38 0.12
CA ASP A 56 12.90 -0.36 -0.16
C ASP A 56 12.26 0.95 -0.67
N ALA A 57 11.28 0.84 -1.58
CA ALA A 57 10.56 2.01 -2.08
C ALA A 57 9.74 2.71 -0.97
N ILE A 58 9.09 1.94 -0.10
CA ILE A 58 8.35 2.46 1.05
C ILE A 58 9.30 3.16 2.03
N GLU A 59 10.44 2.55 2.31
CA GLU A 59 11.44 3.09 3.23
C GLU A 59 12.09 4.37 2.71
N ALA A 60 12.41 4.42 1.41
CA ALA A 60 13.03 5.56 0.77
C ALA A 60 12.08 6.75 0.60
N ASN A 61 10.87 6.50 0.09
CA ASN A 61 9.95 7.58 -0.30
C ASN A 61 8.97 7.98 0.82
N LYS A 62 8.78 7.10 1.82
CA LYS A 62 7.81 7.29 2.92
C LYS A 62 6.42 7.72 2.41
N THR A 63 6.05 7.24 1.23
CA THR A 63 4.82 7.62 0.53
C THR A 63 4.23 6.37 -0.12
N VAL A 64 2.92 6.16 0.09
CA VAL A 64 2.21 4.96 -0.40
C VAL A 64 0.86 5.34 -1.01
N ILE A 65 0.36 4.50 -1.89
CA ILE A 65 -1.02 4.56 -2.39
C ILE A 65 -1.86 3.57 -1.59
N LEU A 66 -2.92 4.05 -0.95
CA LEU A 66 -3.92 3.18 -0.36
C LEU A 66 -4.90 2.74 -1.45
N CYS A 67 -5.13 1.44 -1.58
CA CYS A 67 -6.10 0.87 -2.50
C CYS A 67 -7.20 0.08 -1.80
N GLU A 68 -8.36 -0.03 -2.46
CA GLU A 68 -9.48 -0.85 -2.03
C GLU A 68 -9.53 -2.12 -2.86
N ASP A 69 -9.77 -3.26 -2.21
CA ASP A 69 -9.66 -4.57 -2.82
C ASP A 69 -10.90 -5.42 -2.52
N GLU A 70 -11.21 -6.33 -3.44
CA GLU A 70 -11.95 -7.55 -3.14
C GLU A 70 -10.96 -8.59 -2.60
N ILE A 71 -11.27 -9.16 -1.45
CA ILE A 71 -10.44 -10.18 -0.82
C ILE A 71 -11.08 -11.53 -1.08
N THR A 72 -10.29 -12.47 -1.58
CA THR A 72 -10.65 -13.88 -1.62
C THR A 72 -9.88 -14.58 -0.52
N GLU A 73 -10.56 -14.94 0.57
CA GLU A 73 -9.93 -15.68 1.67
C GLU A 73 -9.51 -17.07 1.20
N ASN A 74 -8.29 -17.45 1.56
CA ASN A 74 -7.75 -18.78 1.33
C ASN A 74 -7.34 -19.36 2.68
N GLU A 75 -8.08 -20.33 3.20
CA GLU A 75 -7.80 -20.89 4.52
C GLU A 75 -6.38 -21.48 4.58
N GLY A 76 -5.58 -21.00 5.54
CA GLY A 76 -4.19 -21.41 5.74
C GLY A 76 -3.19 -20.91 4.69
N ARG A 77 -3.56 -19.96 3.82
CA ARG A 77 -2.68 -19.41 2.76
C ARG A 77 -2.82 -17.88 2.65
N GLU A 78 -1.95 -17.28 1.85
CA GLU A 78 -2.05 -15.86 1.51
C GLU A 78 -3.39 -15.55 0.83
N PRO A 79 -4.13 -14.51 1.28
CA PRO A 79 -5.37 -14.10 0.63
C PRO A 79 -5.14 -13.62 -0.81
N GLY A 80 -6.11 -13.88 -1.68
CA GLY A 80 -6.13 -13.29 -3.02
C GLY A 80 -6.65 -11.86 -2.97
N PHE A 81 -5.96 -10.92 -3.61
CA PHE A 81 -6.38 -9.52 -3.70
C PHE A 81 -6.73 -9.15 -5.15
N LYS A 82 -7.95 -8.64 -5.35
CA LYS A 82 -8.37 -8.01 -6.60
C LYS A 82 -8.65 -6.54 -6.34
N ARG A 83 -7.71 -5.69 -6.77
CA ARG A 83 -7.82 -4.23 -6.64
C ARG A 83 -9.05 -3.71 -7.37
N LYS A 84 -9.95 -3.03 -6.64
CA LYS A 84 -11.16 -2.38 -7.16
C LYS A 84 -10.89 -0.93 -7.55
N SER A 85 -10.17 -0.20 -6.71
CA SER A 85 -9.91 1.22 -6.90
C SER A 85 -8.69 1.69 -6.11
N TYR A 86 -8.21 2.89 -6.45
CA TYR A 86 -7.23 3.62 -5.66
C TYR A 86 -7.95 4.68 -4.83
N ILE A 87 -7.56 4.86 -3.58
CA ILE A 87 -8.23 5.77 -2.64
C ILE A 87 -7.51 7.11 -2.58
N ALA A 88 -6.23 7.08 -2.18
CA ALA A 88 -5.42 8.27 -1.99
C ALA A 88 -3.94 7.92 -1.84
N VAL A 89 -3.11 8.93 -2.04
CA VAL A 89 -1.70 8.92 -1.64
C VAL A 89 -1.60 9.34 -0.17
N PHE A 90 -0.73 8.67 0.58
CA PHE A 90 -0.45 8.98 1.98
C PHE A 90 1.05 9.08 2.22
N GLU A 91 1.43 10.05 3.04
CA GLU A 91 2.73 10.10 3.70
C GLU A 91 2.67 9.18 4.93
N ILE A 92 3.76 8.45 5.19
CA ILE A 92 3.85 7.46 6.27
C ILE A 92 5.08 7.68 7.15
N SER A 93 5.07 7.05 8.32
CA SER A 93 6.14 7.14 9.33
C SER A 93 6.29 5.81 10.07
N ASP A 94 7.35 5.68 10.88
CA ASP A 94 7.61 4.51 11.72
C ASP A 94 7.60 3.18 10.93
N VAL A 95 8.27 3.17 9.77
CA VAL A 95 8.35 1.97 8.92
C VAL A 95 9.21 0.91 9.58
N VAL A 96 8.65 -0.29 9.75
CA VAL A 96 9.32 -1.47 10.27
C VAL A 96 8.97 -2.65 9.36
N CYS A 97 9.98 -3.38 8.89
CA CYS A 97 9.79 -4.64 8.17
C CYS A 97 10.71 -5.70 8.79
N ASP A 98 10.10 -6.70 9.42
CA ASP A 98 10.80 -7.82 10.07
C ASP A 98 10.04 -9.14 9.83
N ASP A 99 10.36 -10.18 10.62
CA ASP A 99 9.76 -11.50 10.49
C ASP A 99 8.24 -11.52 10.69
N ASP A 100 7.69 -10.51 11.37
CA ASP A 100 6.25 -10.37 11.60
C ASP A 100 5.53 -9.57 10.49
N GLY A 101 6.27 -9.06 9.49
CA GLY A 101 5.71 -8.36 8.32
C GLY A 101 6.05 -6.87 8.24
N LEU A 102 5.35 -6.16 7.37
CA LEU A 102 5.50 -4.72 7.16
C LEU A 102 4.50 -3.94 8.00
N ARG A 103 5.01 -2.99 8.78
CA ARG A 103 4.22 -2.08 9.62
C ARG A 103 4.64 -0.64 9.43
N PHE A 104 3.68 0.27 9.47
CA PHE A 104 3.93 1.71 9.50
C PHE A 104 2.68 2.47 9.97
N LYS A 105 2.84 3.77 10.19
CA LYS A 105 1.73 4.68 10.53
C LYS A 105 1.44 5.63 9.38
N PHE A 106 0.15 5.86 9.11
CA PHE A 106 -0.27 6.90 8.18
C PHE A 106 -0.14 8.27 8.87
N ALA A 107 0.72 9.12 8.33
CA ALA A 107 1.00 10.44 8.91
C ALA A 107 0.07 11.51 8.32
N LYS A 108 -0.08 11.54 6.99
CA LYS A 108 -0.85 12.57 6.31
C LYS A 108 -1.48 12.04 5.02
N ARG A 109 -2.76 12.36 4.82
CA ARG A 109 -3.45 12.11 3.56
C ARG A 109 -3.11 13.23 2.56
N GLY A 110 -2.60 12.83 1.40
CA GLY A 110 -2.33 13.72 0.28
C GLY A 110 -3.47 13.70 -0.74
N LYS A 111 -3.10 13.50 -2.00
CA LYS A 111 -4.00 13.54 -3.16
C LYS A 111 -5.05 12.42 -3.11
N THR A 112 -6.27 12.73 -3.48
CA THR A 112 -7.32 11.72 -3.67
C THR A 112 -7.23 11.15 -5.08
N LEU A 113 -7.41 9.84 -5.22
CA LEU A 113 -7.24 9.15 -6.48
C LEU A 113 -8.60 8.78 -7.08
N ARG A 114 -8.68 8.82 -8.42
CA ARG A 114 -9.83 8.41 -9.22
C ARG A 114 -9.44 7.42 -10.30
#